data_AF-A0A1B1ZYG9-F1
#
_entry.id   AF-A0A1B1ZYG9-F1
#
_cell.length_a   1.000
_cell.length_b   1.000
_cell.length_c   1.000
_cell.angle_alpha   90.00
_cell.angle_beta   90.00
_cell.angle_gamma   90.00
#
_symmetry.space_group_name_H-M   'P 1'
#
loop_
_entity.id
_entity.type
_entity.pdbx_description
1 polymer ?
#
loop_
_entity_poly.entity_id
_entity_poly.type
_entity_poly.pdbx_seq_one_letter_code
_entity_poly.pdbx_strand_id
1 'polypeptide(L)'
;MTAVGDGLEHEVAADELTVGRATGRYRALCGLLVDPASLTVAAGVPCRGCAVEAAPAPDLAGQDAQRSRRETASWLRGLRARTARLATSAGGLDVAA
;
A
#
# COMPACT_ATOMS: atom_id res chain seq x y z
N MET A 1 -7.66 -5.19 6.33
CA MET A 1 -8.87 -5.28 5.48
C MET A 1 -8.56 -4.61 4.16
N THR A 2 -9.06 -5.11 3.05
CA THR A 2 -8.76 -4.52 1.75
C THR A 2 -9.91 -3.71 1.17
N ALA A 3 -9.58 -2.60 0.51
CA ALA A 3 -10.53 -1.70 -0.15
C ALA A 3 -10.12 -1.50 -1.60
N VAL A 4 -11.08 -1.44 -2.53
CA VAL A 4 -10.77 -1.12 -3.93
C VAL A 4 -10.80 0.39 -4.16
N GLY A 5 -9.65 0.96 -4.50
CA GLY A 5 -9.48 2.37 -4.89
C GLY A 5 -8.64 2.47 -6.17
N ASP A 6 -9.02 3.34 -7.09
CA ASP A 6 -8.32 3.52 -8.38
C ASP A 6 -8.13 2.20 -9.18
N GLY A 7 -9.03 1.23 -8.99
CA GLY A 7 -8.97 -0.11 -9.60
C GLY A 7 -7.95 -1.07 -8.98
N LEU A 8 -7.29 -0.68 -7.88
CA LEU A 8 -6.35 -1.50 -7.13
C LEU A 8 -6.89 -1.82 -5.74
N GLU A 9 -6.40 -2.93 -5.19
CA GLU A 9 -6.72 -3.37 -3.84
C GLU A 9 -5.73 -2.78 -2.83
N HIS A 10 -6.24 -2.06 -1.86
CA HIS A 10 -5.48 -1.32 -0.86
C HIS A 10 -5.70 -1.89 0.53
N GLU A 11 -4.61 -2.25 1.22
CA GLU A 11 -4.67 -2.67 2.63
C GLU A 11 -4.92 -1.47 3.54
N VAL A 12 -5.95 -1.57 4.39
CA VAL A 12 -6.27 -0.65 5.49
C VAL A 12 -5.96 -1.36 6.80
N ALA A 13 -5.15 -0.71 7.64
CA ALA A 13 -4.71 -1.22 8.93
C ALA A 13 -5.88 -1.27 9.93
N ALA A 14 -5.82 -2.21 10.88
CA ALA A 14 -6.92 -2.46 11.81
C ALA A 14 -7.19 -1.28 12.77
N ASP A 15 -6.14 -0.55 13.15
CA ASP A 15 -6.21 0.68 13.93
C ASP A 15 -6.93 1.82 13.20
N GLU A 16 -6.72 1.95 11.88
CA GLU A 16 -7.43 2.96 11.09
C GLU A 16 -8.94 2.64 10.99
N LEU A 17 -9.31 1.35 11.00
CA LEU A 17 -10.71 0.92 10.99
C LEU A 17 -11.42 1.17 12.33
N THR A 18 -10.71 1.02 13.44
CA THR A 18 -11.28 1.20 14.79
C THR A 18 -11.43 2.66 15.16
N VAL A 19 -10.50 3.51 14.74
CA VAL A 19 -10.58 4.95 14.99
C VAL A 19 -11.63 5.61 14.10
N GLY A 20 -11.64 5.28 12.81
CA GLY A 20 -12.48 5.94 11.81
C GLY A 20 -12.15 7.42 11.68
N ARG A 21 -11.71 7.91 10.51
CA ARG A 21 -11.48 9.36 10.38
C ARG A 21 -12.81 10.11 10.47
N ALA A 22 -12.76 11.32 11.03
CA ALA A 22 -13.89 12.23 11.12
C ALA A 22 -14.58 12.50 9.77
N THR A 23 -13.87 12.33 8.65
CA THR A 23 -14.39 12.50 7.30
C THR A 23 -15.11 11.25 6.74
N GLY A 24 -15.24 10.18 7.53
CA GLY A 24 -15.85 8.92 7.09
C GLY A 24 -15.04 8.21 5.99
N ARG A 25 -13.72 8.40 5.94
CA ARG A 25 -12.81 7.71 5.00
C ARG A 25 -11.72 6.97 5.76
N TYR A 26 -11.15 5.95 5.16
CA TYR A 26 -10.05 5.20 5.74
C TYR A 26 -8.74 5.46 5.00
N ARG A 27 -7.62 5.54 5.72
CA ARG A 27 -6.29 5.61 5.12
C ARG A 27 -5.71 4.22 4.92
N ALA A 28 -5.39 3.88 3.68
CA ALA A 28 -4.63 2.68 3.34
C ALA A 28 -3.16 2.80 3.75
N LEU A 29 -2.44 1.67 3.86
CA LEU A 29 -0.99 1.61 4.15
C LEU A 29 -0.14 2.42 3.16
N CYS A 30 -0.58 2.53 1.91
CA CYS A 30 0.10 3.35 0.90
C CYS A 30 -0.25 4.85 0.97
N GLY A 31 -1.10 5.27 1.92
CA GLY A 31 -1.54 6.64 2.14
C GLY A 31 -2.81 7.06 1.38
N LEU A 32 -3.32 6.22 0.47
CA LEU A 32 -4.55 6.51 -0.27
C LEU A 32 -5.74 6.56 0.69
N LEU A 33 -6.61 7.55 0.53
CA LEU A 33 -7.88 7.60 1.24
C LEU A 33 -8.92 6.82 0.44
N VAL A 34 -9.58 5.87 1.09
CA VAL A 34 -10.61 5.03 0.49
C VAL A 34 -11.96 5.31 1.16
N ASP A 35 -13.01 5.37 0.34
CA ASP A 35 -14.37 5.52 0.84
C ASP A 35 -14.88 4.21 1.47
N PRO A 36 -15.80 4.24 2.43
CA PRO A 36 -16.29 3.03 3.08
C PRO A 36 -16.95 2.04 2.12
N ALA A 37 -17.62 2.55 1.07
CA ALA A 37 -18.21 1.72 0.03
C ALA A 37 -17.16 0.87 -0.73
N SER A 38 -15.91 1.32 -0.80
CA SER A 38 -14.82 0.57 -1.43
C SER A 38 -14.43 -0.69 -0.66
N LEU A 39 -14.78 -0.79 0.62
CA LEU A 39 -14.51 -1.98 1.45
C LEU A 39 -15.45 -3.16 1.14
N THR A 40 -16.58 -2.90 0.48
CA THR A 40 -17.56 -3.94 0.13
C THR A 40 -17.36 -4.51 -1.27
N VAL A 41 -16.39 -3.98 -2.02
CA VAL A 41 -16.09 -4.40 -3.40
C VAL A 41 -15.18 -5.63 -3.36
N ALA A 42 -15.38 -6.57 -4.29
CA ALA A 42 -14.54 -7.75 -4.41
C ALA A 42 -13.06 -7.38 -4.64
N ALA A 43 -12.16 -8.15 -4.02
CA ALA A 43 -10.72 -7.96 -4.13
C ALA A 43 -10.24 -7.95 -5.60
N GLY A 44 -9.38 -6.98 -5.92
CA GLY A 44 -8.82 -6.76 -7.25
C GLY A 44 -7.33 -7.06 -7.32
N VAL A 45 -6.58 -6.25 -8.08
CA VAL A 45 -5.11 -6.39 -8.15
C VAL A 45 -4.47 -5.69 -6.94
N PRO A 46 -3.58 -6.35 -6.17
CA PRO A 46 -2.95 -5.74 -5.01
C PRO A 46 -2.14 -4.49 -5.33
N CYS A 47 -2.35 -3.44 -4.56
CA CYS A 47 -1.52 -2.24 -4.60
C CYS A 47 -0.11 -2.60 -4.17
N ARG A 48 0.87 -2.40 -5.07
CA ARG A 48 2.28 -2.68 -4.79
C ARG A 48 2.86 -1.88 -3.63
N GLY A 49 2.25 -0.73 -3.31
CA GLY A 49 2.61 0.07 -2.13
C GLY A 49 2.21 -0.61 -0.83
N CYS A 50 0.94 -0.99 -0.73
CA CYS A 50 0.42 -1.71 0.43
C CYS A 50 1.14 -3.05 0.60
N ALA A 51 1.42 -3.77 -0.51
CA ALA A 51 2.11 -5.05 -0.46
C ALA A 51 3.51 -4.97 0.18
N VAL A 52 4.25 -3.88 -0.04
CA VAL A 52 5.58 -3.69 0.57
C VAL A 52 5.52 -3.33 2.05
N GLU A 53 4.45 -2.67 2.48
CA GLU A 53 4.25 -2.40 3.92
C GLU A 53 3.73 -3.62 4.67
N ALA A 54 2.88 -4.43 4.03
CA ALA A 54 2.31 -5.63 4.61
C ALA A 54 3.32 -6.79 4.67
N ALA A 55 4.23 -6.89 3.70
CA ALA A 55 5.27 -7.90 3.65
C ALA A 55 6.67 -7.24 3.76
N PRO A 56 7.39 -7.44 4.88
CA PRO A 56 8.76 -6.94 5.03
C PRO A 56 9.69 -7.56 3.96
N ALA A 57 10.91 -7.04 3.85
CA ALA A 57 11.89 -7.52 2.89
C ALA A 57 11.99 -9.06 2.93
N PRO A 58 12.01 -9.73 1.77
CA PRO A 58 11.95 -11.19 1.71
C PRO A 58 13.10 -11.80 2.50
N ASP A 59 12.80 -12.80 3.33
CA ASP A 59 13.83 -13.57 4.02
C ASP A 59 14.54 -14.48 3.01
N LEU A 60 15.83 -14.22 2.82
CA LEU A 60 16.67 -14.90 1.84
C LEU A 60 17.30 -16.18 2.42
N ALA A 61 17.15 -16.44 3.72
CA ALA A 61 17.72 -17.61 4.35
C ALA A 61 17.00 -18.90 3.90
N GLY A 62 17.77 -19.86 3.37
CA GLY A 62 17.28 -21.21 3.08
C GLY A 62 16.41 -21.37 1.82
N GLN A 63 16.20 -20.31 1.03
CA GLN A 63 15.44 -20.39 -0.23
C GLN A 63 16.31 -20.76 -1.43
N ASP A 64 15.71 -21.39 -2.44
CA ASP A 64 16.30 -21.49 -3.78
C ASP A 64 16.64 -20.08 -4.29
N ALA A 65 17.88 -19.90 -4.75
CA ALA A 65 18.39 -18.64 -5.28
C ALA A 65 17.47 -18.03 -6.35
N GLN A 66 16.80 -18.86 -7.16
CA GLN A 66 15.88 -18.35 -8.18
C GLN A 66 14.60 -17.77 -7.59
N ARG A 67 14.04 -18.41 -6.57
CA ARG A 67 12.85 -17.92 -5.86
C ARG A 67 13.17 -16.62 -5.13
N SER A 68 14.27 -16.62 -4.38
CA SER A 68 14.78 -15.45 -3.66
C SER A 68 14.95 -14.22 -4.57
N ARG A 69 15.55 -14.40 -5.76
CA ARG A 69 15.68 -13.32 -6.76
C ARG A 69 14.34 -12.78 -7.24
N ARG A 70 13.35 -13.65 -7.48
CA ARG A 70 12.01 -13.25 -7.95
C ARG A 70 11.25 -12.45 -6.89
N GLU A 71 11.28 -12.92 -5.64
CA GLU A 71 10.66 -12.26 -4.50
C GLU A 71 11.31 -10.90 -4.25
N THR A 72 12.64 -10.84 -4.21
CA THR A 72 13.41 -9.60 -4.08
C THR A 72 13.10 -8.61 -5.21
N ALA A 73 13.07 -9.06 -6.46
CA ALA A 73 12.74 -8.20 -7.59
C ALA A 73 11.31 -7.65 -7.51
N SER A 74 10.36 -8.46 -7.03
CA SER A 74 8.98 -8.03 -6.81
C SER A 74 8.90 -6.96 -5.71
N TRP A 75 9.55 -7.21 -4.58
CA TRP A 75 9.64 -6.28 -3.46
C TRP A 75 10.28 -4.94 -3.87
N LEU A 76 11.42 -4.97 -4.58
CA LEU A 76 12.08 -3.77 -5.09
C LEU A 76 11.20 -2.94 -6.04
N ARG A 77 10.38 -3.59 -6.88
CA ARG A 77 9.42 -2.89 -7.74
C ARG A 77 8.34 -2.18 -6.91
N GLY A 78 7.84 -2.81 -5.84
CA GLY A 78 6.90 -2.17 -4.94
C GLY A 78 7.52 -1.01 -4.17
N LEU A 79 8.76 -1.16 -3.70
CA LEU A 79 9.49 -0.12 -2.97
C LEU A 79 9.69 1.11 -3.84
N ARG A 80 10.11 0.94 -5.09
CA ARG A 80 10.23 2.04 -6.06
C ARG A 80 8.92 2.79 -6.28
N ALA A 81 7.80 2.06 -6.41
CA ALA A 81 6.49 2.68 -6.55
C ALA A 81 6.09 3.48 -5.29
N ARG A 82 6.46 3.00 -4.10
CA ARG A 82 6.25 3.72 -2.84
C ARG A 82 7.10 4.98 -2.75
N THR A 83 8.40 4.89 -3.00
CA THR A 83 9.30 6.04 -2.90
C THR A 83 8.92 7.12 -3.90
N ALA A 84 8.50 6.75 -5.11
CA ALA A 84 7.98 7.70 -6.10
C ALA A 84 6.74 8.46 -5.59
N ARG A 85 5.76 7.75 -5.00
CA ARG A 85 4.58 8.40 -4.42
C ARG A 85 4.93 9.33 -3.26
N LEU A 86 5.79 8.90 -2.34
CA LEU A 86 6.21 9.74 -1.22
C LEU A 86 6.92 11.01 -1.70
N ALA A 87 7.75 10.91 -2.74
CA ALA A 87 8.38 12.08 -3.36
C ALA A 87 7.33 13.06 -3.95
N THR A 88 6.30 12.55 -4.62
CA THR A 88 5.18 13.37 -5.13
C THR A 88 4.39 14.03 -3.99
N SER A 89 4.10 13.30 -2.91
CA SER A 89 3.36 13.82 -1.77
C SER A 89 4.16 14.85 -0.96
N ALA A 90 5.48 14.68 -0.86
CA ALA A 90 6.37 15.61 -0.18
C ALA A 90 6.52 16.94 -0.95
N GLY A 91 6.61 16.88 -2.28
CA GLY A 91 6.69 18.08 -3.13
C GLY A 91 5.39 18.89 -3.21
N GLY A 92 4.26 18.36 -2.73
CA GLY A 92 2.98 19.07 -2.66
C GLY A 92 2.79 19.92 -1.40
N LEU A 93 3.68 19.81 -0.41
CA LEU A 93 3.62 20.59 0.84
C LEU A 93 4.19 22.02 0.70
N ASP A 94 4.80 22.38 -0.43
CA ASP A 94 5.44 23.69 -0.65
C ASP A 94 4.55 24.72 -1.39
N VAL A 95 3.27 24.44 -1.67
CA VAL A 95 2.36 25.36 -2.42
C VAL A 95 1.22 25.92 -1.53
N ALA A 96 1.50 26.18 -0.26
CA ALA A 96 0.59 26.93 0.60
C ALA A 96 1.36 27.70 1.69
N ALA A 97 1.92 28.85 1.32
CA ALA A 97 2.32 29.91 2.24
C ALA A 97 1.92 31.26 1.65
#